data_AF-A0A7C1TXC7-F1
#
_entry.id   AF-A0A7C1TXC7-F1
#
_cell.length_a   1.000
_cell.length_b   1.000
_cell.length_c   1.000
_cell.angle_alpha   90.00
_cell.angle_beta   90.00
_cell.angle_gamma   90.00
#
_symmetry.space_group_name_H-M   'P 1'
#
loop_
_entity.id
_entity.type
_entity.pdbx_description
1 polymer ?
#
loop_
_entity_poly.entity_id
_entity_poly.type
_entity_poly.pdbx_seq_one_letter_code
_entity_poly.pdbx_strand_id
1 'polypeptide(L)'
;MKYTQYFVGGLAFAAAIAVSSPVLADQDQGLRHFNKFHDHNHGLIDFGTLRDRLLHKYSGKLFGVKGALKASSTQSVDKATAEANPVSLVTLARSLHARVVASSQALGPNIDMMALWPNENPTHLIVCNEQGPSQAGLQRVRLSDGQVETILSGTKSCDPAHATPWGTIVLGEEAGNSGSMLEIIDPLHTTGVVYDRVSGTFTGADAAHVAVRPAVGHLSFEGVAIYPNGVIYYGDENRPSKGTAGGAYFKYIPSSPWNSDEPISSLDQSPLANGRVYGLRLGKRHSGTDYGQGSNTGLGSWIPVVNSYGADLRTVAANLELTGFYRPEDASVDEKALSKGNVRFCANNTGNEGSDHNWGETICVTDGSLAEATANTAVPELQPFVSGTRQLAMMDNIAYQPGRGNWILHEDGDAPGFAVNPHNNDIWDCLEDGHDVDTLSDGCIRIVTLNDLTAESTGGFFDAEGKHYYFSVQHNVTGHGTILDITGWR
;
A
#
# COMPACT_ATOMS: atom_id res chain seq x y z
N MET A 1 -3.67 -51.21 -17.43
CA MET A 1 -2.74 -51.02 -18.56
C MET A 1 -1.33 -51.09 -18.01
N LYS A 2 -0.51 -52.00 -18.53
CA LYS A 2 0.88 -52.23 -18.11
C LYS A 2 1.78 -51.25 -18.86
N TYR A 3 2.64 -50.51 -18.15
CA TYR A 3 3.72 -49.75 -18.77
C TYR A 3 5.05 -50.44 -18.50
N THR A 4 5.71 -50.81 -19.59
CA THR A 4 6.98 -51.53 -19.66
C THR A 4 8.12 -50.53 -19.62
N GLN A 5 9.11 -50.79 -18.76
CA GLN A 5 10.39 -50.07 -18.69
C GLN A 5 11.23 -50.36 -19.94
N TYR A 6 11.88 -49.34 -20.49
CA TYR A 6 13.01 -49.49 -21.40
C TYR A 6 14.24 -48.81 -20.79
N PHE A 7 15.25 -49.65 -20.55
CA PHE A 7 16.65 -49.29 -20.36
C PHE A 7 17.28 -49.03 -21.73
N VAL A 8 18.05 -47.96 -21.89
CA VAL A 8 19.08 -47.87 -22.95
C VAL A 8 20.35 -47.29 -22.33
N GLY A 9 21.43 -48.05 -22.52
CA GLY A 9 22.77 -47.78 -22.03
C GLY A 9 23.43 -46.58 -22.70
N GLY A 10 24.38 -45.99 -21.98
CA GLY A 10 25.02 -44.74 -22.34
C GLY A 10 26.04 -44.78 -23.47
N LEU A 11 26.48 -43.58 -23.85
CA LEU A 11 27.77 -43.33 -24.47
C LEU A 11 28.36 -42.08 -23.81
N ALA A 12 29.49 -42.26 -23.14
CA ALA A 12 30.28 -41.19 -22.56
C ALA A 12 31.11 -40.51 -23.65
N PHE A 13 30.97 -39.19 -23.79
CA PHE A 13 31.95 -38.34 -24.46
C PHE A 13 32.60 -37.43 -23.41
N ALA A 14 33.85 -37.73 -23.08
CA ALA A 14 34.71 -36.88 -22.29
C ALA A 14 35.27 -35.77 -23.19
N ALA A 15 34.86 -34.53 -22.96
CA ALA A 15 35.53 -33.35 -23.50
C ALA A 15 36.25 -32.66 -22.34
N ALA A 16 37.58 -32.72 -22.35
CA ALA A 16 38.44 -31.98 -21.46
C ALA A 16 38.35 -30.48 -21.80
N ILE A 17 37.85 -29.67 -20.87
CA ILE A 17 37.99 -28.22 -20.91
C ILE A 17 39.07 -27.86 -19.90
N ALA A 18 40.13 -27.24 -20.41
CA ALA A 18 41.28 -26.79 -19.64
C ALA A 18 40.85 -25.72 -18.64
N VAL A 19 41.26 -25.93 -17.39
CA VAL A 19 41.12 -24.99 -16.27
C VAL A 19 42.24 -23.96 -16.39
N SER A 20 41.90 -22.69 -16.61
CA SER A 20 42.80 -21.57 -16.36
C SER A 20 42.48 -20.95 -15.01
N SER A 21 43.47 -20.96 -14.11
CA SER A 21 43.41 -20.40 -12.76
C SER A 21 43.02 -18.91 -12.73
N PRO A 22 42.37 -18.43 -11.66
CA PRO A 22 42.10 -17.01 -11.47
C PRO A 22 43.39 -16.28 -11.10
N VAL A 23 43.70 -15.21 -11.82
CA VAL A 23 44.72 -14.23 -11.41
C VAL A 23 44.07 -13.29 -10.41
N LEU A 24 44.60 -13.32 -9.18
CA LEU A 24 44.29 -12.39 -8.10
C LEU A 24 45.06 -11.08 -8.27
N ALA A 25 44.36 -10.02 -7.92
CA ALA A 25 44.84 -8.73 -7.40
C ALA A 25 45.59 -7.78 -8.35
N ASP A 26 44.98 -6.62 -8.56
CA ASP A 26 45.72 -5.38 -8.31
C ASP A 26 44.91 -4.47 -7.39
N GLN A 27 45.61 -3.92 -6.41
CA GLN A 27 45.11 -3.02 -5.38
C GLN A 27 45.19 -1.58 -5.86
N ASP A 28 44.17 -0.81 -5.46
CA ASP A 28 44.28 0.59 -5.07
C ASP A 28 44.62 1.61 -6.16
N GLN A 29 43.70 2.54 -6.41
CA GLN A 29 43.89 4.00 -6.27
C GLN A 29 42.70 4.77 -6.87
N GLY A 30 42.00 5.50 -6.00
CA GLY A 30 41.56 6.86 -6.33
C GLY A 30 40.25 7.03 -7.10
N LEU A 31 39.19 7.25 -6.32
CA LEU A 31 38.12 8.24 -6.56
C LEU A 31 38.40 9.21 -7.73
N ARG A 32 37.83 8.94 -8.91
CA ARG A 32 37.44 9.88 -9.98
C ARG A 32 37.16 9.09 -11.27
N HIS A 33 35.91 8.64 -11.48
CA HIS A 33 35.26 8.50 -12.80
C HIS A 33 33.95 7.70 -12.69
N PHE A 34 32.84 8.37 -12.38
CA PHE A 34 31.48 7.82 -12.56
C PHE A 34 30.73 8.40 -13.78
N ASN A 35 31.40 9.18 -14.65
CA ASN A 35 30.78 9.79 -15.83
C ASN A 35 31.28 9.22 -17.18
N LYS A 36 31.58 7.91 -17.25
CA LYS A 36 32.09 7.30 -18.49
C LYS A 36 31.39 6.01 -18.95
N PHE A 37 30.12 5.83 -18.60
CA PHE A 37 29.21 4.91 -19.31
C PHE A 37 28.26 5.68 -20.23
N HIS A 38 28.81 6.63 -20.99
CA HIS A 38 28.10 7.14 -22.17
C HIS A 38 28.37 6.18 -23.34
N ASP A 39 27.27 5.62 -23.86
CA ASP A 39 27.13 5.06 -25.20
C ASP A 39 28.09 3.95 -25.60
N HIS A 40 27.95 2.78 -24.98
CA HIS A 40 28.06 1.56 -25.78
C HIS A 40 26.79 1.42 -26.62
N ASN A 41 26.75 2.21 -27.70
CA ASN A 41 25.86 2.01 -28.84
C ASN A 41 26.22 0.66 -29.50
N HIS A 42 25.81 -0.45 -28.90
CA HIS A 42 25.32 -1.55 -29.72
C HIS A 42 24.20 -0.92 -30.54
N GLY A 43 24.30 -0.85 -31.87
CA GLY A 43 23.35 -0.15 -32.76
C GLY A 43 21.94 -0.76 -32.80
N LEU A 44 21.43 -1.19 -31.66
CA LEU A 44 20.18 -1.84 -31.38
C LEU A 44 19.44 -0.95 -30.37
N ILE A 45 18.14 -0.76 -30.60
CA ILE A 45 17.27 -0.02 -29.70
C ILE A 45 17.31 -0.71 -28.33
N ASP A 46 17.60 0.04 -27.26
CA ASP A 46 17.50 -0.45 -25.88
C ASP A 46 16.09 -1.02 -25.62
N PHE A 47 16.02 -2.28 -25.18
CA PHE A 47 14.74 -3.00 -25.05
C PHE A 47 13.84 -2.34 -24.00
N GLY A 48 14.39 -1.89 -22.87
CA GLY A 48 13.63 -1.18 -21.85
C GLY A 48 13.01 0.10 -22.42
N THR A 49 13.81 0.90 -23.12
CA THR A 49 13.35 2.09 -23.82
C THR A 49 12.28 1.77 -24.87
N LEU A 50 12.39 0.65 -25.59
CA LEU A 50 11.37 0.21 -26.53
C LEU A 50 10.06 -0.14 -25.80
N ARG A 51 10.13 -0.92 -24.73
CA ARG A 51 8.97 -1.26 -23.89
C ARG A 51 8.28 0.00 -23.38
N ASP A 52 9.01 0.93 -22.78
CA ASP A 52 8.46 2.16 -22.22
C ASP A 52 7.78 3.03 -23.29
N ARG A 53 8.38 3.10 -24.49
CA ARG A 53 7.75 3.76 -25.66
C ARG A 53 6.47 3.06 -26.10
N LEU A 54 6.42 1.73 -26.04
CA LEU A 54 5.23 0.96 -26.39
C LEU A 54 4.12 1.16 -25.35
N LEU A 55 4.44 1.15 -24.06
CA LEU A 55 3.49 1.46 -22.98
C LEU A 55 2.89 2.86 -23.18
N HIS A 56 3.72 3.88 -23.42
CA HIS A 56 3.23 5.23 -23.73
C HIS A 56 2.41 5.31 -25.02
N LYS A 57 2.84 4.61 -26.08
CA LYS A 57 2.14 4.62 -27.37
C LYS A 57 0.76 3.97 -27.28
N TYR A 58 0.65 2.89 -26.51
CA TYR A 58 -0.59 2.12 -26.34
C TYR A 58 -1.30 2.44 -25.04
N SER A 59 -0.96 3.56 -24.39
CA SER A 59 -1.44 3.88 -23.04
C SER A 59 -2.97 3.88 -22.96
N GLY A 60 -3.63 4.42 -23.99
CA GLY A 60 -5.09 4.48 -24.03
C GLY A 60 -5.77 3.13 -24.17
N LYS A 61 -5.08 2.10 -24.67
CA LYS A 61 -5.62 0.73 -24.76
C LYS A 61 -5.34 -0.05 -23.49
N LEU A 62 -4.13 0.04 -22.97
CA LEU A 62 -3.67 -0.74 -21.82
C LEU A 62 -4.23 -0.15 -20.52
N PHE A 63 -4.09 1.15 -20.31
CA PHE A 63 -4.43 1.83 -19.06
C PHE A 63 -5.73 2.64 -19.14
N GLY A 64 -6.30 2.83 -20.34
CA GLY A 64 -7.44 3.72 -20.53
C GLY A 64 -7.07 5.20 -20.46
N VAL A 65 -5.77 5.52 -20.32
CA VAL A 65 -5.23 6.86 -20.19
C VAL A 65 -4.55 7.29 -21.49
N LYS A 66 -4.86 8.45 -22.05
CA LYS A 66 -4.17 9.01 -23.23
C LYS A 66 -3.19 10.09 -22.81
N GLY A 67 -1.96 9.99 -23.32
CA GLY A 67 -0.94 11.02 -23.10
C GLY A 67 -0.42 10.99 -21.67
N ALA A 68 0.08 9.81 -21.27
CA ALA A 68 0.82 9.63 -20.03
C ALA A 68 1.97 10.64 -19.90
N LEU A 69 2.32 10.97 -18.66
CA LEU A 69 3.33 11.96 -18.35
C LEU A 69 4.73 11.37 -18.52
N LYS A 70 5.60 12.10 -19.24
CA LYS A 70 6.94 11.60 -19.59
C LYS A 70 7.98 11.82 -18.49
N ALA A 71 7.71 12.71 -17.55
CA ALA A 71 8.58 13.07 -16.45
C ALA A 71 7.74 13.64 -15.31
N SER A 72 8.27 13.52 -14.09
CA SER A 72 7.78 14.21 -12.91
C SER A 72 7.89 15.72 -13.09
N SER A 73 7.02 16.47 -12.42
CA SER A 73 7.15 17.91 -12.31
C SER A 73 8.33 18.25 -11.40
N THR A 74 8.98 19.37 -11.68
CA THR A 74 9.96 20.00 -10.79
C THR A 74 9.45 21.34 -10.28
N GLN A 75 8.14 21.60 -10.42
CA GLN A 75 7.51 22.85 -10.02
C GLN A 75 7.02 22.74 -8.58
N SER A 76 6.96 23.89 -7.90
CA SER A 76 6.23 24.05 -6.65
C SER A 76 5.41 25.33 -6.78
N VAL A 77 4.08 25.21 -6.78
CA VAL A 77 3.17 26.35 -6.83
C VAL A 77 3.22 27.10 -5.51
N ASP A 78 3.00 28.41 -5.54
CA ASP A 78 2.90 29.17 -4.29
C ASP A 78 1.54 28.96 -3.61
N LYS A 79 1.49 29.26 -2.30
CA LYS A 79 0.28 29.17 -1.49
C LYS A 79 -0.90 29.90 -2.11
N ALA A 80 -0.69 31.12 -2.64
CA ALA A 80 -1.78 31.92 -3.19
C ALA A 80 -2.40 31.27 -4.44
N THR A 81 -1.56 30.63 -5.27
CA THR A 81 -1.98 29.90 -6.46
C THR A 81 -2.75 28.63 -6.08
N ALA A 82 -2.24 27.86 -5.10
CA ALA A 82 -2.90 26.65 -4.62
C ALA A 82 -4.26 26.97 -3.97
N GLU A 83 -4.35 27.99 -3.13
CA GLU A 83 -5.61 28.44 -2.50
C GLU A 83 -6.64 28.92 -3.54
N ALA A 84 -6.19 29.65 -4.57
CA ALA A 84 -7.07 30.14 -5.62
C ALA A 84 -7.54 29.04 -6.58
N ASN A 85 -6.73 28.01 -6.78
CA ASN A 85 -7.01 26.88 -7.66
C ASN A 85 -6.31 25.61 -7.15
N PRO A 86 -6.94 24.80 -6.30
CA PRO A 86 -6.30 23.61 -5.72
C PRO A 86 -5.89 22.56 -6.76
N VAL A 87 -6.53 22.54 -7.94
CA VAL A 87 -6.10 21.67 -9.06
C VAL A 87 -4.70 22.02 -9.57
N SER A 88 -4.19 23.23 -9.32
CA SER A 88 -2.83 23.62 -9.69
C SER A 88 -1.74 22.80 -8.97
N LEU A 89 -2.09 22.15 -7.84
CA LEU A 89 -1.21 21.24 -7.10
C LEU A 89 -0.84 19.99 -7.90
N VAL A 90 -1.48 19.72 -9.04
CA VAL A 90 -1.22 18.51 -9.83
C VAL A 90 -1.14 18.79 -11.33
N THR A 91 -0.32 18.00 -12.02
CA THR A 91 -0.36 17.86 -13.47
C THR A 91 -0.85 16.44 -13.80
N LEU A 92 -1.85 16.34 -14.69
CA LEU A 92 -2.48 15.07 -15.04
C LEU A 92 -2.12 14.63 -16.47
N ALA A 93 -2.14 13.32 -16.71
CA ALA A 93 -2.16 12.77 -18.06
C ALA A 93 -3.35 13.33 -18.86
N ARG A 94 -3.17 13.55 -20.17
CA ARG A 94 -4.06 14.42 -20.97
C ARG A 94 -5.54 14.04 -20.98
N SER A 95 -5.90 12.76 -20.84
CA SER A 95 -7.30 12.35 -20.79
C SER A 95 -7.95 12.46 -19.41
N LEU A 96 -7.17 12.65 -18.36
CA LEU A 96 -7.67 12.71 -16.99
C LEU A 96 -8.06 14.14 -16.62
N HIS A 97 -9.01 14.24 -15.70
CA HIS A 97 -9.59 15.50 -15.25
C HIS A 97 -9.75 15.47 -13.73
N ALA A 98 -9.31 16.52 -13.04
CA ALA A 98 -9.52 16.69 -11.60
C ALA A 98 -10.71 17.61 -11.31
N ARG A 99 -11.44 17.25 -10.25
CA ARG A 99 -12.38 18.12 -9.54
C ARG A 99 -11.95 18.19 -8.08
N VAL A 100 -12.02 19.37 -7.49
CA VAL A 100 -11.79 19.54 -6.04
C VAL A 100 -13.01 19.02 -5.29
N VAL A 101 -12.81 18.08 -4.37
CA VAL A 101 -13.83 17.62 -3.44
C VAL A 101 -13.82 18.49 -2.19
N ALA A 102 -12.65 18.70 -1.60
CA ALA A 102 -12.45 19.61 -0.48
C ALA A 102 -11.04 20.19 -0.47
N SER A 103 -10.93 21.46 -0.08
CA SER A 103 -9.67 22.19 0.13
C SER A 103 -10.02 23.40 0.97
N SER A 104 -9.91 23.28 2.29
CA SER A 104 -10.27 24.35 3.22
C SER A 104 -9.54 24.20 4.55
N GLN A 105 -9.43 25.28 5.31
CA GLN A 105 -8.82 25.28 6.65
C GLN A 105 -9.51 24.37 7.68
N ALA A 106 -10.74 23.92 7.42
CA ALA A 106 -11.44 22.97 8.27
C ALA A 106 -10.96 21.52 8.05
N LEU A 107 -10.35 21.24 6.90
CA LEU A 107 -9.74 19.95 6.58
C LEU A 107 -8.37 19.88 7.23
N GLY A 108 -8.07 18.76 7.88
CA GLY A 108 -6.75 18.50 8.46
C GLY A 108 -5.64 18.69 7.42
N PRO A 109 -4.45 19.15 7.81
CA PRO A 109 -3.31 19.31 6.89
C PRO A 109 -2.71 17.97 6.44
N ASN A 110 -2.84 16.94 7.26
CA ASN A 110 -2.22 15.64 7.04
C ASN A 110 -3.31 14.61 6.74
N ILE A 111 -4.14 14.87 5.72
CA ILE A 111 -5.16 13.93 5.30
C ILE A 111 -4.52 12.74 4.61
N ASP A 112 -4.77 11.57 5.18
CA ASP A 112 -4.32 10.29 4.69
C ASP A 112 -5.48 9.43 4.16
N MET A 113 -5.44 8.12 4.41
CA MET A 113 -6.41 7.14 3.94
C MET A 113 -7.84 7.55 4.21
N MET A 114 -8.69 7.16 3.27
CA MET A 114 -10.07 7.58 3.24
C MET A 114 -10.95 6.55 2.54
N ALA A 115 -12.24 6.62 2.86
CA ALA A 115 -13.25 5.77 2.25
C ALA A 115 -14.51 6.57 1.90
N LEU A 116 -15.17 6.18 0.81
CA LEU A 116 -16.52 6.62 0.49
C LEU A 116 -17.51 6.08 1.53
N TRP A 117 -18.49 6.91 1.90
CA TRP A 117 -19.53 6.53 2.85
C TRP A 117 -20.90 7.15 2.52
N PRO A 118 -22.01 6.39 2.67
CA PRO A 118 -22.07 4.93 2.87
C PRO A 118 -21.49 4.13 1.69
N ASN A 119 -21.26 2.82 1.87
CA ASN A 119 -20.73 1.94 0.80
C ASN A 119 -21.58 2.01 -0.49
N GLU A 120 -22.89 2.14 -0.33
CA GLU A 120 -23.82 2.33 -1.43
C GLU A 120 -24.28 3.78 -1.49
N ASN A 121 -24.28 4.37 -2.69
CA ASN A 121 -24.70 5.75 -2.94
C ASN A 121 -23.99 6.75 -2.00
N PRO A 122 -22.65 6.79 -2.03
CA PRO A 122 -21.89 7.59 -1.09
C PRO A 122 -22.24 9.07 -1.20
N THR A 123 -22.32 9.71 -0.04
CA THR A 123 -22.57 11.16 0.08
C THR A 123 -21.41 11.88 0.75
N HIS A 124 -20.51 11.13 1.38
CA HIS A 124 -19.38 11.63 2.13
C HIS A 124 -18.11 10.82 1.84
N LEU A 125 -16.96 11.43 2.11
CA LEU A 125 -15.73 10.74 2.43
C LEU A 125 -15.55 10.73 3.95
N ILE A 126 -15.00 9.65 4.48
CA ILE A 126 -14.49 9.56 5.84
C ILE A 126 -12.98 9.51 5.73
N VAL A 127 -12.28 10.47 6.33
CA VAL A 127 -10.87 10.74 6.07
C VAL A 127 -10.08 10.76 7.38
N CYS A 128 -8.95 10.07 7.39
CA CYS A 128 -7.97 10.14 8.47
C CYS A 128 -7.17 11.45 8.41
N ASN A 129 -6.70 11.91 9.56
CA ASN A 129 -5.76 13.01 9.68
C ASN A 129 -4.63 12.67 10.67
N GLU A 130 -3.39 12.72 10.23
CA GLU A 130 -2.25 12.24 11.02
C GLU A 130 -1.67 13.24 12.02
N GLN A 131 -2.08 14.51 11.96
CA GLN A 131 -1.46 15.63 12.69
C GLN A 131 -1.29 15.40 14.21
N GLY A 132 -2.12 14.53 14.80
CA GLY A 132 -1.92 13.96 16.12
C GLY A 132 -3.02 14.30 17.14
N PRO A 133 -2.86 13.86 18.41
CA PRO A 133 -3.99 13.74 19.35
C PRO A 133 -4.71 15.04 19.72
N SER A 134 -4.07 16.20 19.52
CA SER A 134 -4.65 17.51 19.82
C SER A 134 -5.51 18.07 18.69
N GLN A 135 -5.54 17.41 17.53
CA GLN A 135 -6.23 17.84 16.33
C GLN A 135 -7.39 16.88 15.99
N ALA A 136 -8.12 17.18 14.92
CA ALA A 136 -9.04 16.21 14.35
C ALA A 136 -8.27 14.94 13.95
N GLY A 137 -8.73 13.78 14.38
CA GLY A 137 -8.15 12.49 14.00
C GLY A 137 -8.88 11.86 12.82
N LEU A 138 -10.21 11.95 12.82
CA LEU A 138 -11.06 11.50 11.72
C LEU A 138 -12.11 12.56 11.40
N GLN A 139 -12.31 12.84 10.12
CA GLN A 139 -13.28 13.82 9.64
C GLN A 139 -14.22 13.20 8.61
N ARG A 140 -15.43 13.75 8.48
CA ARG A 140 -16.28 13.51 7.30
C ARG A 140 -16.26 14.72 6.39
N VAL A 141 -16.24 14.46 5.09
CA VAL A 141 -16.27 15.47 4.03
C VAL A 141 -17.46 15.19 3.13
N ARG A 142 -18.40 16.13 3.01
CA ARG A 142 -19.56 15.94 2.14
C ARG A 142 -19.19 16.11 0.67
N LEU A 143 -19.52 15.14 -0.19
CA LEU A 143 -19.12 15.13 -1.60
C LEU A 143 -19.72 16.25 -2.45
N SER A 144 -20.89 16.76 -2.05
CA SER A 144 -21.64 17.76 -2.82
C SER A 144 -21.04 19.17 -2.75
N ASP A 145 -20.39 19.53 -1.65
CA ASP A 145 -19.91 20.89 -1.41
C ASP A 145 -18.61 20.98 -0.57
N GLY A 146 -18.03 19.85 -0.18
CA GLY A 146 -16.77 19.80 0.56
C GLY A 146 -16.88 20.22 2.02
N GLN A 147 -18.08 20.29 2.62
CA GLN A 147 -18.19 20.61 4.05
C GLN A 147 -17.47 19.55 4.89
N VAL A 148 -16.60 20.01 5.79
CA VAL A 148 -15.81 19.16 6.70
C VAL A 148 -16.35 19.24 8.12
N GLU A 149 -16.47 18.08 8.79
CA GLU A 149 -16.84 17.98 10.20
C GLU A 149 -15.99 16.93 10.91
N THR A 150 -15.54 17.22 12.13
CA THR A 150 -14.73 16.29 12.92
C THR A 150 -15.60 15.23 13.60
N ILE A 151 -15.30 13.96 13.33
CA ILE A 151 -15.95 12.80 13.96
C ILE A 151 -15.23 12.44 15.25
N LEU A 152 -13.91 12.29 15.17
CA LEU A 152 -13.07 11.77 16.24
C LEU A 152 -11.80 12.63 16.39
N SER A 153 -11.36 12.86 17.62
CA SER A 153 -10.03 13.37 17.96
C SER A 153 -9.34 12.47 18.98
N GLY A 154 -8.05 12.71 19.22
CA GLY A 154 -7.27 11.96 20.20
C GLY A 154 -6.43 10.82 19.61
N THR A 155 -6.60 10.48 18.33
CA THR A 155 -5.73 9.53 17.61
C THR A 155 -4.34 10.11 17.37
N LYS A 156 -3.33 9.25 17.23
CA LYS A 156 -1.98 9.63 16.82
C LYS A 156 -1.68 9.02 15.46
N SER A 157 -1.38 9.86 14.46
CA SER A 157 -1.12 9.43 13.08
C SER A 157 -2.22 8.50 12.59
N CYS A 158 -3.43 9.04 12.39
CA CYS A 158 -4.57 8.24 11.93
C CYS A 158 -4.25 7.67 10.56
N ASP A 159 -4.06 6.36 10.49
CA ASP A 159 -4.00 5.58 9.27
C ASP A 159 -4.18 4.09 9.64
N PRO A 160 -4.91 3.27 8.87
CA PRO A 160 -5.63 3.57 7.63
C PRO A 160 -7.05 4.08 7.90
N ALA A 161 -7.87 4.23 6.86
CA ALA A 161 -9.33 4.31 6.96
C ALA A 161 -10.02 3.50 5.85
N HIS A 162 -10.83 2.50 6.21
CA HIS A 162 -11.57 1.66 5.27
C HIS A 162 -13.02 1.45 5.69
N ALA A 163 -13.90 1.44 4.69
CA ALA A 163 -15.27 0.98 4.90
C ALA A 163 -15.35 -0.54 4.88
N THR A 164 -16.15 -1.11 5.78
CA THR A 164 -16.28 -2.55 5.94
C THR A 164 -17.55 -3.08 5.28
N PRO A 165 -17.57 -4.35 4.85
CA PRO A 165 -18.77 -4.98 4.30
C PRO A 165 -19.93 -5.15 5.31
N TRP A 166 -19.67 -5.01 6.61
CA TRP A 166 -20.69 -5.05 7.66
C TRP A 166 -21.13 -3.66 8.13
N GLY A 167 -20.81 -2.61 7.38
CA GLY A 167 -21.38 -1.29 7.58
C GLY A 167 -20.74 -0.49 8.71
N THR A 168 -19.41 -0.48 8.77
CA THR A 168 -18.63 0.40 9.65
C THR A 168 -17.44 1.04 8.92
N ILE A 169 -16.77 1.98 9.58
CA ILE A 169 -15.44 2.45 9.21
C ILE A 169 -14.44 1.87 10.19
N VAL A 170 -13.38 1.25 9.68
CA VAL A 170 -12.20 0.84 10.44
C VAL A 170 -11.11 1.86 10.20
N LEU A 171 -10.41 2.25 11.26
CA LEU A 171 -9.25 3.15 11.18
C LEU A 171 -8.14 2.72 12.14
N GLY A 172 -6.90 3.10 11.87
CA GLY A 172 -5.74 2.73 12.70
C GLY A 172 -4.99 3.91 13.29
N GLU A 173 -3.81 3.61 13.82
CA GLU A 173 -2.83 4.59 14.30
C GLU A 173 -1.41 4.11 13.97
N GLU A 174 -0.61 4.95 13.34
CA GLU A 174 0.84 4.74 13.14
C GLU A 174 1.64 5.12 14.39
N ALA A 175 1.33 4.45 15.50
CA ALA A 175 1.90 4.80 16.79
C ALA A 175 2.79 3.70 17.38
N GLY A 176 3.50 2.97 16.51
CA GLY A 176 4.36 1.87 16.87
C GLY A 176 3.66 0.84 17.74
N ASN A 177 4.31 0.34 18.78
CA ASN A 177 3.71 -0.65 19.67
C ASN A 177 2.51 -0.15 20.51
N SER A 178 2.09 1.11 20.35
CA SER A 178 0.89 1.68 20.96
C SER A 178 -0.22 2.01 19.95
N GLY A 179 0.01 1.79 18.65
CA GLY A 179 -0.99 2.02 17.62
C GLY A 179 -2.16 1.07 17.79
N SER A 180 -3.37 1.60 17.70
CA SER A 180 -4.60 0.85 17.92
C SER A 180 -5.47 0.91 16.67
N MET A 181 -6.08 -0.21 16.33
CA MET A 181 -7.19 -0.22 15.39
C MET A 181 -8.48 0.18 16.12
N LEU A 182 -9.25 1.10 15.56
CA LEU A 182 -10.55 1.54 16.01
C LEU A 182 -11.61 1.20 14.95
N GLU A 183 -12.86 1.15 15.37
CA GLU A 183 -13.99 0.96 14.47
C GLU A 183 -15.15 1.88 14.89
N ILE A 184 -15.77 2.51 13.89
CA ILE A 184 -16.89 3.43 14.03
C ILE A 184 -18.13 2.87 13.34
N ILE A 185 -19.21 2.73 14.10
CA ILE A 185 -20.55 2.50 13.56
C ILE A 185 -21.24 3.85 13.35
N ASP A 186 -21.97 4.01 12.26
CA ASP A 186 -22.71 5.24 11.94
C ASP A 186 -21.87 6.55 11.98
N PRO A 187 -20.86 6.69 11.10
CA PRO A 187 -19.99 7.87 11.08
C PRO A 187 -20.73 9.18 10.69
N LEU A 188 -21.93 9.10 10.11
CA LEU A 188 -22.72 10.29 9.76
C LEU A 188 -23.43 10.92 10.97
N HIS A 189 -23.77 10.14 11.99
CA HIS A 189 -24.36 10.62 13.24
C HIS A 189 -23.40 10.56 14.43
N THR A 190 -22.09 10.52 14.17
CA THR A 190 -21.04 10.54 15.20
C THR A 190 -20.27 11.85 15.09
N THR A 191 -20.26 12.69 16.12
CA THR A 191 -19.58 14.01 16.07
C THR A 191 -18.82 14.33 17.35
N GLY A 192 -17.56 14.77 17.20
CA GLY A 192 -16.76 15.28 18.31
C GLY A 192 -16.46 14.28 19.42
N VAL A 193 -16.38 12.98 19.09
CA VAL A 193 -15.91 11.96 20.04
C VAL A 193 -14.43 12.19 20.32
N VAL A 194 -14.01 12.00 21.57
CA VAL A 194 -12.60 12.13 21.98
C VAL A 194 -12.10 10.78 22.48
N TYR A 195 -11.05 10.26 21.86
CA TYR A 195 -10.34 9.05 22.25
C TYR A 195 -9.21 9.36 23.23
N ASP A 196 -9.24 8.75 24.42
CA ASP A 196 -8.12 8.73 25.34
C ASP A 196 -7.29 7.46 25.14
N ARG A 197 -6.17 7.61 24.43
CA ARG A 197 -5.21 6.54 24.12
C ARG A 197 -4.61 5.86 25.37
N VAL A 198 -4.57 6.56 26.51
CA VAL A 198 -3.97 6.01 27.73
C VAL A 198 -4.93 5.04 28.41
N SER A 199 -6.20 5.43 28.52
CA SER A 199 -7.23 4.60 29.17
C SER A 199 -7.95 3.66 28.21
N GLY A 200 -7.84 3.87 26.89
CA GLY A 200 -8.59 3.14 25.88
C GLY A 200 -10.08 3.48 25.87
N THR A 201 -10.45 4.68 26.34
CA THR A 201 -11.86 5.09 26.51
C THR A 201 -12.25 6.24 25.60
N PHE A 202 -13.56 6.37 25.37
CA PHE A 202 -14.15 7.42 24.53
C PHE A 202 -15.06 8.32 25.35
N THR A 203 -15.04 9.62 25.04
CA THR A 203 -15.95 10.61 25.64
C THR A 203 -16.67 11.41 24.55
N GLY A 204 -17.84 11.95 24.87
CA GLY A 204 -18.73 12.62 23.90
C GLY A 204 -20.13 12.00 23.90
N ALA A 205 -21.08 12.66 23.24
CA ALA A 205 -22.47 12.18 23.15
C ALA A 205 -22.57 10.85 22.40
N ASP A 206 -21.73 10.66 21.38
CA ASP A 206 -21.75 9.51 20.47
C ASP A 206 -20.62 8.52 20.77
N ALA A 207 -20.06 8.53 21.99
CA ALA A 207 -18.92 7.69 22.37
C ALA A 207 -19.19 6.19 22.20
N ALA A 208 -20.44 5.74 22.28
CA ALA A 208 -20.85 4.35 22.06
C ALA A 208 -20.75 3.91 20.59
N HIS A 209 -20.58 4.85 19.65
CA HIS A 209 -20.41 4.56 18.23
C HIS A 209 -18.97 4.22 17.86
N VAL A 210 -18.02 4.24 18.82
CA VAL A 210 -16.61 3.98 18.56
C VAL A 210 -16.09 2.91 19.53
N ALA A 211 -15.30 1.97 19.03
CA ALA A 211 -14.62 0.97 19.84
C ALA A 211 -13.18 0.73 19.38
N VAL A 212 -12.29 0.42 20.31
CA VAL A 212 -10.96 -0.14 20.00
C VAL A 212 -11.11 -1.62 19.63
N ARG A 213 -10.29 -2.12 18.70
CA ARG A 213 -10.22 -3.51 18.25
C ARG A 213 -8.92 -4.19 18.70
N PRO A 214 -8.73 -4.43 20.01
CA PRO A 214 -7.50 -5.02 20.54
C PRO A 214 -7.25 -6.44 20.01
N ALA A 215 -8.25 -7.12 19.45
CA ALA A 215 -8.09 -8.45 18.87
C ALA A 215 -7.10 -8.48 17.68
N VAL A 216 -6.85 -7.33 17.01
CA VAL A 216 -5.86 -7.21 15.94
C VAL A 216 -4.45 -6.88 16.44
N GLY A 217 -4.25 -6.63 17.73
CA GLY A 217 -2.95 -6.25 18.31
C GLY A 217 -2.59 -4.77 18.13
N HIS A 218 -1.33 -4.43 18.41
CA HIS A 218 -0.77 -3.08 18.34
C HIS A 218 0.53 -3.04 17.54
N LEU A 219 0.61 -2.11 16.58
CA LEU A 219 1.76 -1.79 15.72
C LEU A 219 1.51 -0.41 15.05
N SER A 220 2.43 0.08 14.20
CA SER A 220 2.06 1.21 13.32
C SER A 220 1.26 0.66 12.16
N PHE A 221 -0.06 0.89 12.16
CA PHE A 221 -0.90 0.50 11.05
C PHE A 221 -0.78 1.56 9.96
N GLU A 222 -0.33 1.15 8.78
CA GLU A 222 -0.55 1.88 7.52
C GLU A 222 -1.80 1.26 6.87
N GLY A 223 -1.77 0.74 5.63
CA GLY A 223 -2.93 0.07 5.04
C GLY A 223 -3.33 -1.32 5.53
N VAL A 224 -4.60 -1.62 5.25
CA VAL A 224 -5.27 -2.89 5.56
C VAL A 224 -6.00 -3.45 4.33
N ALA A 225 -5.78 -4.71 4.03
CA ALA A 225 -6.60 -5.44 3.06
C ALA A 225 -7.72 -6.19 3.80
N ILE A 226 -8.94 -5.62 3.80
CA ILE A 226 -10.11 -6.18 4.48
C ILE A 226 -10.96 -7.01 3.51
N TYR A 227 -11.19 -8.29 3.84
CA TYR A 227 -12.05 -9.18 3.07
C TYR A 227 -13.50 -9.20 3.58
N PRO A 228 -14.48 -9.58 2.73
CA PRO A 228 -15.90 -9.56 3.09
C PRO A 228 -16.29 -10.33 4.35
N ASN A 229 -15.52 -11.33 4.73
CA ASN A 229 -15.80 -12.14 5.91
C ASN A 229 -15.07 -11.66 7.18
N GLY A 230 -14.36 -10.53 7.12
CA GLY A 230 -13.62 -9.95 8.24
C GLY A 230 -12.19 -10.47 8.41
N VAL A 231 -11.66 -11.30 7.50
CA VAL A 231 -10.22 -11.56 7.43
C VAL A 231 -9.51 -10.26 7.03
N ILE A 232 -8.43 -9.91 7.72
CA ILE A 232 -7.63 -8.71 7.43
C ILE A 232 -6.17 -9.10 7.25
N TYR A 233 -5.50 -8.50 6.28
CA TYR A 233 -4.04 -8.50 6.15
C TYR A 233 -3.50 -7.08 6.32
N TYR A 234 -2.40 -6.93 7.05
CA TYR A 234 -1.86 -5.62 7.42
C TYR A 234 -0.37 -5.70 7.72
N GLY A 235 0.33 -4.59 7.52
CA GLY A 235 1.75 -4.43 7.78
C GLY A 235 2.04 -3.74 9.12
N ASP A 236 3.32 -3.63 9.46
CA ASP A 236 3.83 -2.74 10.51
C ASP A 236 4.75 -1.70 9.85
N GLU A 237 4.38 -0.42 9.86
CA GLU A 237 5.20 0.67 9.31
C GLU A 237 6.43 0.88 10.21
N ASN A 238 7.48 0.11 9.95
CA ASN A 238 8.66 0.05 10.79
C ASN A 238 9.92 -0.26 9.98
N ARG A 239 10.90 0.64 10.05
CA ARG A 239 12.20 0.47 9.40
C ARG A 239 13.11 -0.51 10.14
N PRO A 240 13.97 -1.28 9.45
CA PRO A 240 14.99 -2.10 10.11
C PRO A 240 15.93 -1.21 10.93
N SER A 241 16.32 -1.68 12.12
CA SER A 241 17.18 -0.91 13.01
C SER A 241 17.99 -1.79 13.96
N LYS A 242 19.29 -1.50 14.11
CA LYS A 242 20.20 -2.12 15.10
C LYS A 242 20.19 -3.66 15.10
N GLY A 243 20.05 -4.26 13.92
CA GLY A 243 20.01 -5.72 13.75
C GLY A 243 18.63 -6.35 13.92
N THR A 244 17.62 -5.56 14.27
CA THR A 244 16.21 -5.94 14.19
C THR A 244 15.75 -5.75 12.75
N ALA A 245 15.02 -6.73 12.20
CA ALA A 245 14.35 -6.61 10.92
C ALA A 245 13.32 -5.47 10.96
N GLY A 246 12.89 -4.98 9.80
CA GLY A 246 11.79 -4.01 9.72
C GLY A 246 10.43 -4.66 9.97
N GLY A 247 9.37 -4.03 9.49
CA GLY A 247 8.00 -4.45 9.68
C GLY A 247 7.68 -5.83 9.10
N ALA A 248 6.77 -6.55 9.74
CA ALA A 248 6.26 -7.84 9.25
C ALA A 248 4.79 -7.70 8.81
N TYR A 249 4.35 -8.58 7.91
CA TYR A 249 2.93 -8.71 7.58
C TYR A 249 2.22 -9.66 8.55
N PHE A 250 0.99 -9.29 8.89
CA PHE A 250 0.10 -10.02 9.76
C PHE A 250 -1.20 -10.36 9.03
N LYS A 251 -1.86 -11.38 9.57
CA LYS A 251 -3.19 -11.84 9.17
C LYS A 251 -4.05 -11.95 10.41
N TYR A 252 -5.20 -11.30 10.40
CA TYR A 252 -6.24 -11.47 11.40
C TYR A 252 -7.35 -12.38 10.85
N ILE A 253 -7.78 -13.33 11.66
CA ILE A 253 -8.92 -14.20 11.36
C ILE A 253 -9.98 -14.02 12.45
N PRO A 254 -11.20 -13.58 12.12
CA PRO A 254 -12.28 -13.43 13.08
C PRO A 254 -12.72 -14.78 13.64
N SER A 255 -13.07 -14.82 14.92
CA SER A 255 -13.64 -16.00 15.57
C SER A 255 -15.02 -16.37 15.01
N SER A 256 -15.76 -15.35 14.57
CA SER A 256 -17.03 -15.46 13.86
C SER A 256 -16.92 -14.65 12.56
N PRO A 257 -16.56 -15.30 11.44
CA PRO A 257 -16.49 -14.63 10.15
C PRO A 257 -17.85 -14.03 9.76
N TRP A 258 -17.80 -12.85 9.17
CA TRP A 258 -18.98 -12.18 8.67
C TRP A 258 -19.56 -12.93 7.47
N ASN A 259 -20.88 -13.13 7.46
CA ASN A 259 -21.58 -13.93 6.45
C ASN A 259 -22.99 -13.39 6.14
N SER A 260 -23.22 -12.12 6.42
CA SER A 260 -24.50 -11.43 6.24
C SER A 260 -24.33 -10.27 5.25
N ASP A 261 -25.42 -9.89 4.59
CA ASP A 261 -25.45 -8.69 3.74
C ASP A 261 -25.99 -7.46 4.50
N GLU A 262 -26.51 -7.66 5.72
CA GLU A 262 -27.11 -6.61 6.54
C GLU A 262 -26.10 -5.94 7.48
N PRO A 263 -25.98 -4.60 7.52
CA PRO A 263 -25.10 -3.91 8.45
C PRO A 263 -25.27 -4.34 9.92
N ILE A 264 -24.18 -4.30 10.69
CA ILE A 264 -24.29 -4.50 12.15
C ILE A 264 -25.09 -3.37 12.80
N SER A 265 -25.78 -3.70 13.90
CA SER A 265 -26.52 -2.74 14.72
C SER A 265 -25.78 -2.36 16.01
N SER A 266 -24.68 -3.04 16.33
CA SER A 266 -23.83 -2.77 17.49
C SER A 266 -22.40 -3.23 17.19
N LEU A 267 -21.42 -2.50 17.69
CA LEU A 267 -20.00 -2.83 17.54
C LEU A 267 -19.59 -4.17 18.16
N ASP A 268 -20.39 -4.75 19.05
CA ASP A 268 -20.16 -6.10 19.59
C ASP A 268 -20.42 -7.21 18.57
N GLN A 269 -21.16 -6.91 17.49
CA GLN A 269 -21.44 -7.85 16.39
C GLN A 269 -20.34 -7.85 15.33
N SER A 270 -19.40 -6.91 15.38
CA SER A 270 -18.33 -6.81 14.40
C SER A 270 -17.46 -8.08 14.41
N PRO A 271 -17.06 -8.62 13.24
CA PRO A 271 -16.11 -9.72 13.17
C PRO A 271 -14.76 -9.35 13.82
N LEU A 272 -14.44 -8.05 13.94
CA LEU A 272 -13.18 -7.56 14.53
C LEU A 272 -13.19 -7.54 16.06
N ALA A 273 -14.33 -7.78 16.70
CA ALA A 273 -14.44 -7.79 18.15
C ALA A 273 -13.62 -8.94 18.78
N ASN A 274 -13.46 -10.06 18.09
CA ASN A 274 -12.71 -11.22 18.59
C ASN A 274 -12.19 -12.12 17.46
N GLY A 275 -10.90 -12.50 17.53
CA GLY A 275 -10.27 -13.34 16.54
C GLY A 275 -8.85 -13.77 16.94
N ARG A 276 -8.04 -14.14 15.96
CA ARG A 276 -6.66 -14.59 16.13
C ARG A 276 -5.75 -13.90 15.12
N VAL A 277 -4.56 -13.53 15.55
CA VAL A 277 -3.51 -12.96 14.70
C VAL A 277 -2.48 -14.03 14.35
N TYR A 278 -1.98 -13.94 13.14
CA TYR A 278 -0.88 -14.75 12.61
C TYR A 278 0.14 -13.83 11.96
N GLY A 279 1.42 -14.16 12.07
CA GLY A 279 2.52 -13.44 11.42
C GLY A 279 3.04 -14.20 10.21
N LEU A 280 3.41 -13.49 9.13
CA LEU A 280 3.99 -14.11 7.95
C LEU A 280 5.44 -14.54 8.21
N ARG A 281 5.75 -15.80 7.91
CA ARG A 281 7.13 -16.26 7.74
C ARG A 281 7.29 -16.93 6.40
N LEU A 282 8.19 -16.42 5.59
CA LEU A 282 8.55 -16.94 4.28
C LEU A 282 9.65 -18.00 4.38
N GLY A 283 9.65 -18.91 3.41
CA GLY A 283 10.55 -20.05 3.35
C GLY A 283 9.92 -21.32 3.93
N LYS A 284 9.90 -22.38 3.12
CA LYS A 284 9.39 -23.71 3.51
C LYS A 284 10.49 -24.75 3.66
N ARG A 285 11.75 -24.35 3.48
CA ARG A 285 12.88 -25.26 3.62
C ARG A 285 12.93 -25.76 5.08
N HIS A 286 13.24 -27.05 5.26
CA HIS A 286 13.40 -27.69 6.56
C HIS A 286 12.27 -27.40 7.56
N SER A 287 11.01 -27.43 7.10
CA SER A 287 9.81 -27.18 7.92
C SER A 287 9.63 -25.72 8.37
N GLY A 288 10.10 -24.75 7.58
CA GLY A 288 9.82 -23.33 7.81
C GLY A 288 10.76 -22.66 8.80
N THR A 289 12.03 -23.06 8.78
CA THR A 289 13.09 -22.56 9.67
C THR A 289 13.94 -21.46 9.01
N ASP A 290 13.44 -20.84 7.95
CA ASP A 290 14.10 -19.71 7.31
C ASP A 290 13.72 -18.44 8.11
N TYR A 291 14.53 -18.11 9.10
CA TYR A 291 14.29 -17.01 10.05
C TYR A 291 14.87 -15.67 9.59
N GLY A 292 14.37 -14.58 10.18
CA GLY A 292 14.84 -13.21 9.87
C GLY A 292 14.43 -12.79 8.47
N GLN A 293 15.37 -12.35 7.62
CA GLN A 293 15.04 -12.08 6.21
C GLN A 293 14.62 -13.36 5.45
N GLY A 294 15.00 -14.55 5.97
CA GLY A 294 14.57 -15.84 5.46
C GLY A 294 14.67 -15.97 3.94
N SER A 295 13.64 -16.57 3.33
CA SER A 295 13.34 -16.34 1.91
C SER A 295 12.68 -14.96 1.80
N ASN A 296 13.20 -14.05 1.00
CA ASN A 296 12.61 -12.71 0.85
C ASN A 296 11.31 -12.71 0.03
N THR A 297 11.05 -13.78 -0.73
CA THR A 297 9.85 -14.01 -1.55
C THR A 297 9.52 -15.51 -1.57
N GLY A 298 8.41 -15.88 -2.22
CA GLY A 298 7.96 -17.25 -2.42
C GLY A 298 7.00 -17.75 -1.36
N LEU A 299 6.96 -19.08 -1.18
CA LEU A 299 6.02 -19.75 -0.28
C LEU A 299 6.38 -19.53 1.19
N GLY A 300 5.36 -19.40 2.04
CA GLY A 300 5.51 -19.19 3.48
C GLY A 300 4.52 -19.97 4.34
N SER A 301 4.31 -19.45 5.55
CA SER A 301 3.35 -19.93 6.55
C SER A 301 2.87 -18.79 7.44
N TRP A 302 1.60 -18.87 7.85
CA TRP A 302 1.02 -17.99 8.86
C TRP A 302 1.27 -18.55 10.26
N ILE A 303 2.21 -17.96 10.99
CA ILE A 303 2.64 -18.40 12.31
C ILE A 303 1.68 -17.85 13.37
N PRO A 304 1.02 -18.69 14.18
CA PRO A 304 0.07 -18.21 15.19
C PRO A 304 0.73 -17.30 16.22
N VAL A 305 0.11 -16.14 16.49
CA VAL A 305 0.47 -15.26 17.60
C VAL A 305 -0.31 -15.69 18.84
N VAL A 306 0.38 -16.32 19.78
CA VAL A 306 -0.23 -16.73 21.05
C VAL A 306 -0.51 -15.48 21.91
N ASN A 307 -1.72 -15.38 22.45
CA ASN A 307 -2.21 -14.24 23.25
C ASN A 307 -2.18 -12.90 22.48
N SER A 308 -2.69 -12.89 21.23
CA SER A 308 -2.65 -11.70 20.36
C SER A 308 -3.51 -10.51 20.81
N TYR A 309 -4.47 -10.72 21.72
CA TYR A 309 -5.38 -9.66 22.17
C TYR A 309 -4.60 -8.55 22.93
N GLY A 310 -4.51 -7.37 22.32
CA GLY A 310 -3.73 -6.25 22.84
C GLY A 310 -2.23 -6.50 22.86
N ALA A 311 -1.72 -7.42 22.03
CA ALA A 311 -0.30 -7.73 21.97
C ALA A 311 0.49 -6.65 21.21
N ASP A 312 1.69 -6.34 21.70
CA ASP A 312 2.72 -5.62 20.94
C ASP A 312 3.23 -6.52 19.81
N LEU A 313 2.76 -6.26 18.59
CA LEU A 313 3.07 -7.10 17.44
C LEU A 313 4.50 -6.92 16.94
N ARG A 314 5.17 -5.79 17.25
CA ARG A 314 6.60 -5.61 16.93
C ARG A 314 7.47 -6.55 17.76
N THR A 315 7.18 -6.61 19.06
CA THR A 315 7.84 -7.55 19.97
C THR A 315 7.55 -9.00 19.58
N VAL A 316 6.31 -9.31 19.20
CA VAL A 316 5.93 -10.63 18.68
C VAL A 316 6.71 -10.97 17.41
N ALA A 317 6.83 -10.04 16.45
CA ALA A 317 7.52 -10.29 15.19
C ALA A 317 8.97 -10.69 15.41
N ALA A 318 9.67 -10.00 16.30
CA ALA A 318 11.05 -10.34 16.67
C ALA A 318 11.12 -11.71 17.37
N ASN A 319 10.25 -11.97 18.35
CA ASN A 319 10.25 -13.23 19.11
C ASN A 319 9.88 -14.45 18.26
N LEU A 320 8.99 -14.27 17.29
CA LEU A 320 8.60 -15.29 16.33
C LEU A 320 9.47 -15.25 15.08
N GLU A 321 10.55 -14.46 15.01
CA GLU A 321 11.44 -14.43 13.85
C GLU A 321 10.67 -14.38 12.51
N LEU A 322 9.66 -13.51 12.45
CA LEU A 322 8.84 -13.32 11.25
C LEU A 322 9.68 -12.71 10.13
N THR A 323 9.21 -12.84 8.89
CA THR A 323 9.89 -12.20 7.77
C THR A 323 9.67 -10.70 7.84
N GLY A 324 10.77 -9.96 7.98
CA GLY A 324 10.75 -8.50 7.99
C GLY A 324 11.01 -7.92 6.61
N PHE A 325 10.27 -6.86 6.29
CA PHE A 325 10.36 -6.03 5.09
C PHE A 325 10.89 -4.65 5.48
N TYR A 326 11.24 -3.80 4.50
CA TYR A 326 11.87 -2.53 4.82
C TYR A 326 10.94 -1.60 5.60
N ARG A 327 9.74 -1.34 5.07
CA ARG A 327 8.70 -0.53 5.73
C ARG A 327 7.35 -0.80 5.04
N PRO A 328 6.61 -1.84 5.45
CA PRO A 328 5.26 -2.11 4.95
C PRO A 328 4.35 -0.90 5.10
N GLU A 329 3.75 -0.48 3.99
CA GLU A 329 2.78 0.61 3.90
C GLU A 329 1.39 0.07 3.51
N ASP A 330 0.67 0.83 2.68
CA ASP A 330 -0.65 0.50 2.23
C ASP A 330 -0.79 -0.81 1.49
N ALA A 331 -1.99 -1.37 1.62
CA ALA A 331 -2.40 -2.60 0.97
C ALA A 331 -3.80 -2.47 0.38
N SER A 332 -4.00 -3.11 -0.78
CA SER A 332 -5.30 -3.15 -1.45
C SER A 332 -5.63 -4.56 -1.93
N VAL A 333 -6.91 -4.92 -1.84
CA VAL A 333 -7.42 -6.22 -2.25
C VAL A 333 -7.45 -6.30 -3.78
N ASP A 334 -6.97 -7.41 -4.35
CA ASP A 334 -7.23 -7.73 -5.75
C ASP A 334 -8.69 -8.16 -5.90
N GLU A 335 -9.55 -7.24 -6.32
CA GLU A 335 -10.98 -7.53 -6.46
C GLU A 335 -11.28 -8.56 -7.55
N LYS A 336 -10.40 -8.72 -8.55
CA LYS A 336 -10.53 -9.76 -9.57
C LYS A 336 -10.22 -11.14 -9.00
N ALA A 337 -9.26 -11.27 -8.08
CA ALA A 337 -9.07 -12.50 -7.33
C ALA A 337 -10.23 -12.77 -6.37
N LEU A 338 -10.68 -11.74 -5.64
CA LEU A 338 -11.80 -11.85 -4.70
C LEU A 338 -13.10 -12.28 -5.40
N SER A 339 -13.40 -11.74 -6.59
CA SER A 339 -14.57 -12.13 -7.38
C SER A 339 -14.59 -13.62 -7.77
N LYS A 340 -13.44 -14.30 -7.71
CA LYS A 340 -13.29 -15.74 -7.93
C LYS A 340 -13.26 -16.54 -6.63
N GLY A 341 -13.48 -15.89 -5.48
CA GLY A 341 -13.40 -16.49 -4.16
C GLY A 341 -11.98 -16.71 -3.64
N ASN A 342 -10.98 -16.06 -4.24
CA ASN A 342 -9.56 -16.20 -3.87
C ASN A 342 -9.07 -15.00 -3.07
N VAL A 343 -8.08 -15.25 -2.21
CA VAL A 343 -7.34 -14.21 -1.50
C VAL A 343 -6.10 -13.85 -2.31
N ARG A 344 -6.08 -12.62 -2.80
CA ARG A 344 -4.87 -11.93 -3.26
C ARG A 344 -4.96 -10.46 -2.87
N PHE A 345 -3.90 -9.93 -2.30
CA PHE A 345 -3.75 -8.50 -2.06
C PHE A 345 -2.36 -8.07 -2.48
N CYS A 346 -2.20 -6.81 -2.82
CA CYS A 346 -0.90 -6.22 -3.07
C CYS A 346 -0.65 -5.11 -2.05
N ALA A 347 0.60 -4.98 -1.63
CA ALA A 347 1.00 -4.05 -0.59
C ALA A 347 2.35 -3.43 -0.95
N ASN A 348 2.54 -2.20 -0.53
CA ASN A 348 3.79 -1.49 -0.74
C ASN A 348 4.74 -1.68 0.44
N ASN A 349 6.03 -1.59 0.13
CA ASN A 349 7.10 -1.46 1.08
C ASN A 349 7.94 -0.26 0.67
N THR A 350 7.80 0.85 1.40
CA THR A 350 8.58 2.06 1.14
C THR A 350 10.07 1.78 1.33
N GLY A 351 10.89 2.47 0.54
CA GLY A 351 12.33 2.37 0.58
C GLY A 351 13.01 3.39 1.49
N ASN A 352 14.23 3.75 1.10
CA ASN A 352 14.99 4.89 1.60
C ASN A 352 15.88 5.39 0.47
N GLU A 353 15.28 6.14 -0.42
CA GLU A 353 15.92 6.50 -1.68
C GLU A 353 17.11 7.45 -1.51
N GLY A 354 17.01 8.43 -0.60
CA GLY A 354 18.04 9.47 -0.46
C GLY A 354 19.32 9.04 0.21
N SER A 355 19.24 8.02 1.08
CA SER A 355 20.42 7.53 1.80
C SER A 355 20.96 6.22 1.23
N ASP A 356 20.07 5.29 0.90
CA ASP A 356 20.45 3.90 0.62
C ASP A 356 20.30 3.53 -0.86
N HIS A 357 19.68 4.40 -1.67
CA HIS A 357 19.18 4.08 -3.01
C HIS A 357 18.30 2.81 -3.00
N ASN A 358 17.61 2.58 -1.89
CA ASN A 358 16.54 1.60 -1.80
C ASN A 358 15.26 2.31 -2.27
N TRP A 359 14.78 1.96 -3.46
CA TRP A 359 13.61 2.63 -4.06
C TRP A 359 12.27 2.04 -3.59
N GLY A 360 12.28 1.00 -2.74
CA GLY A 360 11.05 0.32 -2.31
C GLY A 360 10.54 -0.73 -3.32
N GLU A 361 9.40 -1.33 -3.01
CA GLU A 361 8.76 -2.35 -3.83
C GLU A 361 7.27 -2.50 -3.53
N THR A 362 6.50 -2.89 -4.54
CA THR A 362 5.16 -3.46 -4.38
C THR A 362 5.25 -4.97 -4.45
N ILE A 363 4.66 -5.64 -3.48
CA ILE A 363 4.53 -7.10 -3.44
C ILE A 363 3.06 -7.49 -3.62
N CYS A 364 2.80 -8.72 -4.03
CA CYS A 364 1.48 -9.32 -3.93
C CYS A 364 1.55 -10.65 -3.18
N VAL A 365 0.57 -10.87 -2.32
CA VAL A 365 0.44 -12.08 -1.51
C VAL A 365 -0.83 -12.81 -1.93
N THR A 366 -0.71 -14.11 -2.21
CA THR A 366 -1.85 -15.02 -2.37
C THR A 366 -2.00 -15.89 -1.14
N ASP A 367 -3.24 -16.25 -0.77
CA ASP A 367 -3.52 -17.12 0.37
C ASP A 367 -4.69 -18.09 0.10
N GLY A 368 -4.64 -18.72 -1.08
CA GLY A 368 -5.64 -19.71 -1.50
C GLY A 368 -7.05 -19.11 -1.69
N SER A 369 -8.07 -19.93 -1.46
CA SER A 369 -9.46 -19.46 -1.41
C SER A 369 -9.76 -18.72 -0.10
N LEU A 370 -10.80 -17.87 -0.10
CA LEU A 370 -11.25 -17.18 1.11
C LEU A 370 -11.62 -18.16 2.23
N ALA A 371 -12.17 -19.33 1.89
CA ALA A 371 -12.46 -20.38 2.85
C ALA A 371 -11.18 -20.99 3.47
N GLU A 372 -10.17 -21.27 2.66
CA GLU A 372 -8.88 -21.80 3.15
C GLU A 372 -8.13 -20.79 3.99
N ALA A 373 -8.14 -19.51 3.59
CA ALA A 373 -7.58 -18.41 4.35
C ALA A 373 -8.26 -18.29 5.73
N THR A 374 -9.59 -18.34 5.78
CA THR A 374 -10.37 -18.29 7.03
C THR A 374 -10.09 -19.47 7.94
N ALA A 375 -9.92 -20.67 7.38
CA ALA A 375 -9.55 -21.86 8.14
C ALA A 375 -8.05 -21.89 8.51
N ASN A 376 -7.26 -20.93 8.03
CA ASN A 376 -5.79 -20.90 8.10
C ASN A 376 -5.13 -22.19 7.58
N THR A 377 -5.61 -22.70 6.45
CA THR A 377 -5.13 -23.93 5.80
C THR A 377 -4.42 -23.68 4.48
N ALA A 378 -4.53 -22.47 3.93
CA ALA A 378 -3.80 -22.04 2.76
C ALA A 378 -2.28 -21.99 3.02
N VAL A 379 -1.51 -22.10 1.94
CA VAL A 379 -0.07 -21.82 1.94
C VAL A 379 0.09 -20.44 1.31
N PRO A 380 0.52 -19.41 2.05
CA PRO A 380 0.72 -18.10 1.46
C PRO A 380 1.90 -18.12 0.50
N GLU A 381 1.80 -17.33 -0.56
CA GLU A 381 2.90 -17.05 -1.47
C GLU A 381 3.02 -15.53 -1.68
N LEU A 382 4.22 -15.01 -1.49
CA LEU A 382 4.54 -13.60 -1.72
C LEU A 382 5.42 -13.50 -2.96
N GLN A 383 5.02 -12.67 -3.93
CA GLN A 383 5.84 -12.38 -5.10
C GLN A 383 6.04 -10.88 -5.23
N PRO A 384 7.21 -10.42 -5.72
CA PRO A 384 7.36 -9.04 -6.12
C PRO A 384 6.41 -8.77 -7.29
N PHE A 385 5.83 -7.58 -7.34
CA PHE A 385 4.95 -7.14 -8.41
C PHE A 385 5.53 -5.94 -9.14
N VAL A 386 5.96 -4.91 -8.40
CA VAL A 386 6.68 -3.76 -8.97
C VAL A 386 7.93 -3.53 -8.14
N SER A 387 9.11 -3.62 -8.76
CA SER A 387 10.35 -3.20 -8.11
C SER A 387 10.56 -1.71 -8.29
N GLY A 388 10.92 -1.01 -7.20
CA GLY A 388 11.22 0.41 -7.24
C GLY A 388 12.40 0.72 -8.17
N THR A 389 12.36 1.93 -8.72
CA THR A 389 13.39 2.49 -9.59
C THR A 389 13.65 3.94 -9.19
N ARG A 390 14.68 4.56 -9.76
CA ARG A 390 14.94 5.99 -9.54
C ARG A 390 13.79 6.93 -9.98
N GLN A 391 12.82 6.45 -10.76
CA GLN A 391 11.66 7.24 -11.19
C GLN A 391 10.36 6.84 -10.50
N LEU A 392 10.29 5.62 -9.97
CA LEU A 392 9.14 5.05 -9.28
C LEU A 392 9.68 4.55 -7.95
N ALA A 393 9.68 5.41 -6.94
CA ALA A 393 10.38 5.19 -5.69
C ALA A 393 9.47 5.47 -4.50
N MET A 394 9.81 4.87 -3.35
CA MET A 394 9.14 5.10 -2.08
C MET A 394 7.63 4.90 -2.22
N MET A 395 7.24 3.80 -2.87
CA MET A 395 5.83 3.49 -3.06
C MET A 395 5.15 3.37 -1.71
N ASP A 396 4.09 4.15 -1.54
CA ASP A 396 3.38 4.29 -0.28
C ASP A 396 1.94 3.77 -0.42
N ASN A 397 1.06 4.56 -1.02
CA ASN A 397 -0.33 4.18 -1.27
C ASN A 397 -0.52 3.25 -2.49
N ILE A 398 -1.51 2.36 -2.42
CA ILE A 398 -1.90 1.45 -3.52
C ILE A 398 -3.42 1.29 -3.66
N ALA A 399 -3.92 1.31 -4.89
CA ALA A 399 -5.33 1.05 -5.19
C ALA A 399 -5.53 0.12 -6.39
N TYR A 400 -6.37 -0.90 -6.23
CA TYR A 400 -6.89 -1.68 -7.34
C TYR A 400 -7.97 -0.87 -8.09
N GLN A 401 -7.96 -0.91 -9.44
CA GLN A 401 -9.01 -0.30 -10.26
C GLN A 401 -10.09 -1.33 -10.67
N PRO A 402 -11.32 -1.23 -10.14
CA PRO A 402 -12.44 -2.07 -10.55
C PRO A 402 -12.70 -2.02 -12.05
N GLY A 403 -13.07 -3.16 -12.63
CA GLY A 403 -13.40 -3.30 -14.06
C GLY A 403 -12.21 -3.28 -15.04
N ARG A 404 -11.05 -2.70 -14.67
CA ARG A 404 -9.83 -2.71 -15.49
C ARG A 404 -8.77 -3.69 -15.00
N GLY A 405 -8.59 -3.78 -13.68
CA GLY A 405 -7.55 -4.61 -13.07
C GLY A 405 -6.16 -4.00 -13.15
N ASN A 406 -6.09 -2.68 -13.19
CA ASN A 406 -4.86 -1.92 -13.05
C ASN A 406 -4.60 -1.61 -11.58
N TRP A 407 -3.35 -1.35 -11.24
CA TRP A 407 -2.91 -0.95 -9.90
C TRP A 407 -2.37 0.47 -9.94
N ILE A 408 -2.92 1.33 -9.09
CA ILE A 408 -2.46 2.71 -8.93
C ILE A 408 -1.52 2.78 -7.75
N LEU A 409 -0.31 3.31 -7.94
CA LEU A 409 0.73 3.44 -6.92
C LEU A 409 1.05 4.91 -6.70
N HIS A 410 1.20 5.32 -5.44
CA HIS A 410 1.63 6.66 -5.04
C HIS A 410 3.05 6.59 -4.52
N GLU A 411 3.77 7.69 -4.68
CA GLU A 411 5.07 7.88 -4.05
C GLU A 411 4.95 8.79 -2.82
N ASP A 412 5.64 8.40 -1.75
CA ASP A 412 6.03 9.27 -0.63
C ASP A 412 7.57 9.40 -0.61
N GLY A 413 8.08 10.03 -1.66
CA GLY A 413 9.50 10.20 -1.92
C GLY A 413 10.15 11.38 -1.21
N ASP A 414 11.41 11.18 -0.78
CA ASP A 414 12.33 12.23 -0.36
C ASP A 414 12.89 13.02 -1.56
N ALA A 415 12.52 12.65 -2.79
CA ALA A 415 12.97 13.21 -4.06
C ALA A 415 12.98 14.75 -4.13
N PRO A 416 12.04 15.49 -3.52
CA PRO A 416 12.15 16.94 -3.44
C PRO A 416 13.38 17.45 -2.68
N GLY A 417 13.89 16.66 -1.73
CA GLY A 417 15.09 16.91 -0.93
C GLY A 417 16.40 16.61 -1.64
N PHE A 418 16.39 16.05 -2.86
CA PHE A 418 17.62 15.78 -3.61
C PHE A 418 18.31 17.06 -4.09
N ALA A 419 19.57 17.23 -3.70
CA ALA A 419 20.42 18.31 -4.22
C ALA A 419 20.67 18.21 -5.74
N VAL A 420 20.47 17.03 -6.33
CA VAL A 420 20.66 16.76 -7.75
C VAL A 420 19.41 16.10 -8.32
N ASN A 421 18.73 16.81 -9.23
CA ASN A 421 17.46 16.43 -9.86
C ASN A 421 16.28 16.30 -8.87
N PRO A 422 15.94 17.36 -8.12
CA PRO A 422 14.72 17.36 -7.31
C PRO A 422 13.51 17.20 -8.22
N HIS A 423 12.56 16.38 -7.80
CA HIS A 423 11.30 16.15 -8.48
C HIS A 423 10.19 15.90 -7.47
N ASN A 424 8.96 16.09 -7.91
CA ASN A 424 7.77 15.83 -7.13
C ASN A 424 7.41 14.35 -7.12
N ASN A 425 6.64 13.96 -6.10
CA ASN A 425 5.95 12.68 -6.03
C ASN A 425 4.96 12.51 -7.18
N ASP A 426 4.88 11.29 -7.68
CA ASP A 426 4.06 10.89 -8.82
C ASP A 426 3.00 9.86 -8.42
N ILE A 427 1.94 9.78 -9.25
CA ILE A 427 1.00 8.66 -9.21
C ILE A 427 1.16 7.87 -10.50
N TRP A 428 1.31 6.56 -10.35
CA TRP A 428 1.58 5.61 -11.40
C TRP A 428 0.40 4.67 -11.61
N ASP A 429 0.17 4.28 -12.85
CA ASP A 429 -0.81 3.28 -13.25
C ASP A 429 -0.04 2.08 -13.83
N CYS A 430 -0.16 0.93 -13.17
CA CYS A 430 0.58 -0.29 -13.44
C CYS A 430 -0.35 -1.40 -13.93
N LEU A 431 0.09 -2.15 -14.94
CA LEU A 431 -0.62 -3.32 -15.42
C LEU A 431 -0.44 -4.50 -14.48
N GLU A 432 -1.43 -5.38 -14.42
CA GLU A 432 -1.29 -6.71 -13.86
C GLU A 432 -0.15 -7.49 -14.56
N ASP A 433 0.36 -8.53 -13.89
CA ASP A 433 1.27 -9.50 -14.51
C ASP A 433 0.57 -10.24 -15.67
N GLY A 434 1.30 -10.39 -16.77
CA GLY A 434 0.84 -10.92 -18.03
C GLY A 434 1.05 -12.43 -18.18
N HIS A 435 1.58 -12.83 -19.33
CA HIS A 435 1.86 -14.22 -19.68
C HIS A 435 3.33 -14.43 -20.05
N ASP A 436 4.19 -13.46 -19.74
CA ASP A 436 5.60 -13.60 -20.01
C ASP A 436 6.27 -14.47 -18.93
N VAL A 437 7.60 -14.39 -18.83
CA VAL A 437 8.38 -15.41 -18.10
C VAL A 437 8.58 -15.09 -16.62
N ASP A 438 8.29 -13.85 -16.21
CA ASP A 438 8.42 -13.42 -14.82
C ASP A 438 7.05 -13.34 -14.14
N THR A 439 6.99 -12.65 -13.01
CA THR A 439 5.76 -12.49 -12.20
C THR A 439 5.52 -11.02 -11.87
N LEU A 440 6.17 -10.11 -12.58
CA LEU A 440 6.14 -8.68 -12.34
C LEU A 440 5.02 -8.04 -13.18
N SER A 441 4.68 -6.80 -12.85
CA SER A 441 3.84 -5.97 -13.70
C SER A 441 4.39 -5.90 -15.13
N ASP A 442 3.50 -6.04 -16.13
CA ASP A 442 3.80 -5.78 -17.55
C ASP A 442 4.27 -4.33 -17.82
N GLY A 443 4.12 -3.45 -16.82
CA GLY A 443 4.75 -2.14 -16.76
C GLY A 443 3.83 -1.05 -16.26
N CYS A 444 4.44 0.09 -15.91
CA CYS A 444 3.75 1.24 -15.35
C CYS A 444 3.91 2.49 -16.22
N ILE A 445 2.93 3.38 -16.13
CA ILE A 445 2.99 4.74 -16.69
C ILE A 445 2.66 5.77 -15.62
N ARG A 446 3.30 6.94 -15.69
CA ARG A 446 2.96 8.08 -14.83
C ARG A 446 1.68 8.73 -15.32
N ILE A 447 0.71 8.89 -14.41
CA ILE A 447 -0.60 9.46 -14.71
C ILE A 447 -0.85 10.80 -14.00
N VAL A 448 -0.20 11.03 -12.85
CA VAL A 448 -0.21 12.30 -12.13
C VAL A 448 1.21 12.62 -11.66
N THR A 449 1.53 13.90 -11.54
CA THR A 449 2.68 14.38 -10.80
C THR A 449 2.25 15.59 -9.98
N LEU A 450 2.72 15.71 -8.74
CA LEU A 450 2.43 16.88 -7.93
C LEU A 450 3.19 18.10 -8.46
N ASN A 451 2.69 19.29 -8.17
CA ASN A 451 3.34 20.56 -8.44
C ASN A 451 3.63 21.27 -7.11
N ASP A 452 4.06 20.51 -6.11
CA ASP A 452 4.41 20.99 -4.79
C ASP A 452 5.48 20.09 -4.13
N LEU A 453 6.71 20.60 -4.07
CA LEU A 453 7.88 19.89 -3.59
C LEU A 453 7.86 19.61 -2.08
N THR A 454 6.82 20.02 -1.35
CA THR A 454 6.67 19.69 0.08
C THR A 454 5.50 18.74 0.34
N ALA A 455 4.84 18.26 -0.72
CA ALA A 455 3.64 17.44 -0.62
C ALA A 455 3.90 16.00 -1.05
N GLU A 456 3.07 15.10 -0.53
CA GLU A 456 2.86 13.77 -1.10
C GLU A 456 1.40 13.56 -1.48
N SER A 457 1.18 12.51 -2.26
CA SER A 457 -0.13 12.00 -2.60
C SER A 457 -0.40 10.75 -1.80
N THR A 458 -1.58 10.66 -1.21
CA THR A 458 -1.95 9.54 -0.33
C THR A 458 -3.46 9.31 -0.34
N GLY A 459 -3.92 8.25 0.34
CA GLY A 459 -5.33 7.93 0.52
C GLY A 459 -6.08 7.65 -0.78
N GLY A 460 -5.37 7.10 -1.77
CA GLY A 460 -5.86 6.85 -3.10
C GLY A 460 -6.82 5.66 -3.18
N PHE A 461 -8.02 5.83 -3.75
CA PHE A 461 -8.93 4.71 -4.00
C PHE A 461 -9.95 5.01 -5.11
N PHE A 462 -10.58 3.96 -5.65
CA PHE A 462 -11.64 4.10 -6.65
C PHE A 462 -13.05 3.95 -6.04
N ASP A 463 -14.03 4.57 -6.69
CA ASP A 463 -15.42 4.14 -6.55
C ASP A 463 -15.64 2.69 -7.05
N ALA A 464 -16.78 2.10 -6.71
CA ALA A 464 -17.11 0.73 -7.06
C ALA A 464 -17.13 0.48 -8.59
N GLU A 465 -17.38 1.52 -9.39
CA GLU A 465 -17.35 1.47 -10.85
C GLU A 465 -15.96 1.60 -11.46
N GLY A 466 -14.93 1.96 -10.69
CA GLY A 466 -13.56 2.19 -11.17
C GLY A 466 -13.41 3.42 -12.07
N LYS A 467 -14.31 4.41 -11.95
CA LYS A 467 -14.41 5.59 -12.82
C LYS A 467 -14.00 6.88 -12.14
N HIS A 468 -14.22 6.97 -10.84
CA HIS A 468 -13.80 8.08 -10.00
C HIS A 468 -12.67 7.61 -9.11
N TYR A 469 -11.56 8.34 -9.16
CA TYR A 469 -10.39 8.09 -8.36
C TYR A 469 -10.16 9.23 -7.39
N TYR A 470 -10.28 8.96 -6.10
CA TYR A 470 -10.11 9.95 -5.04
C TYR A 470 -8.71 9.81 -4.46
N PHE A 471 -8.06 10.94 -4.17
CA PHE A 471 -6.83 10.96 -3.37
C PHE A 471 -6.63 12.33 -2.71
N SER A 472 -5.76 12.35 -1.70
CA SER A 472 -5.35 13.55 -0.97
C SER A 472 -3.98 14.05 -1.47
N VAL A 473 -3.83 15.36 -1.56
CA VAL A 473 -2.51 16.02 -1.60
C VAL A 473 -2.22 16.51 -0.18
N GLN A 474 -1.40 15.75 0.54
CA GLN A 474 -1.06 15.95 1.94
C GLN A 474 0.14 16.90 2.08
N HIS A 475 0.33 17.51 3.25
CA HIS A 475 1.49 18.37 3.57
C HIS A 475 1.71 19.57 2.61
N ASN A 476 0.71 19.88 1.78
CA ASN A 476 0.86 20.85 0.72
C ASN A 476 0.97 22.29 1.26
N VAL A 477 1.48 23.19 0.41
CA VAL A 477 1.84 24.58 0.67
C VAL A 477 0.70 25.44 1.24
N THR A 478 -0.56 25.01 1.13
CA THR A 478 -1.70 25.73 1.73
C THR A 478 -1.72 25.59 3.26
N GLY A 479 -1.19 24.50 3.81
CA GLY A 479 -1.27 24.18 5.25
C GLY A 479 -2.62 23.56 5.66
N HIS A 480 -3.40 23.07 4.71
CA HIS A 480 -4.54 22.17 4.91
C HIS A 480 -4.57 21.13 3.78
N GLY A 481 -5.26 20.01 3.99
CA GLY A 481 -5.39 18.96 2.97
C GLY A 481 -6.12 19.46 1.72
N THR A 482 -5.92 18.76 0.61
CA THR A 482 -6.68 18.94 -0.64
C THR A 482 -7.09 17.57 -1.16
N ILE A 483 -8.38 17.31 -1.29
CA ILE A 483 -8.91 16.06 -1.85
C ILE A 483 -9.38 16.30 -3.28
N LEU A 484 -8.88 15.48 -4.20
CA LEU A 484 -9.21 15.53 -5.62
C LEU A 484 -9.98 14.28 -6.04
N ASP A 485 -10.96 14.46 -6.93
CA ASP A 485 -11.69 13.43 -7.66
C ASP A 485 -11.22 13.46 -9.12
N ILE A 486 -10.51 12.42 -9.54
CA ILE A 486 -10.00 12.25 -10.89
C ILE A 486 -10.95 11.37 -11.68
N THR A 487 -11.21 11.76 -12.92
CA THR A 487 -12.00 11.00 -13.89
C THR A 487 -11.32 10.98 -15.25
N GLY A 488 -11.84 10.20 -16.20
CA GLY A 488 -11.42 10.27 -17.61
C GLY A 488 -10.66 9.05 -18.14
N TRP A 489 -10.58 7.97 -17.37
CA TRP A 489 -10.24 6.64 -17.89
C TRP A 489 -11.23 6.22 -18.97
N ARG A 490 -10.74 5.54 -20.02
CA ARG A 490 -11.51 5.20 -21.24
C ARG A 490 -11.57 3.72 -21.56
#